data_AF-A0A8K0RII4-F1
#
_entry.id   AF-A0A8K0RII4-F1
#
_cell.length_a   1.000
_cell.length_b   1.000
_cell.length_c   1.000
_cell.angle_alpha   90.00
_cell.angle_beta   90.00
_cell.angle_gamma   90.00
#
_symmetry.space_group_name_H-M   'P 1'
#
loop_
_entity.id
_entity.type
_entity.pdbx_description
1 polymer ?
#
loop_
_entity_poly.entity_id
_entity_poly.type
_entity_poly.pdbx_seq_one_letter_code
_entity_poly.pdbx_strand_id
1 'polypeptide(L)'
;MDPRGQICWKKEEGPFRELGPLLVHWTVEPDIKVITKIARSTLDIPAGSPCEVEFLAQGAFNKVYTIRCGLNTDCVIRVTAPVQPQLKTLSECATIEYVRHHTDIPAPRVLPGHYGSTCDNELGFEWMIQECVRGTNLGDQWRHITWLEKELLVRKVIVYMAQLFQQRFLRLGSLYATQALQQLPTADLTHACLLGAEHSSKAKAFCLSEVVSIPLFYNDHWTLDIERGPYKHSREWLAAQLRIALHDAEYLSDDEEEDEDDDGNEDSTSNPPSPTHGDNESD
;
A
#
# COMPACT_ATOMS: atom_id res chain seq x y z
N MET A 1 17.43 -11.21 0.42
CA MET A 1 16.68 -10.81 1.63
C MET A 1 15.27 -10.49 1.21
N ASP A 2 14.25 -10.93 1.95
CA ASP A 2 12.87 -10.56 1.67
C ASP A 2 12.70 -9.04 1.85
N PRO A 3 12.39 -8.26 0.79
CA PRO A 3 12.19 -6.82 0.90
C PRO A 3 11.05 -6.47 1.88
N ARG A 4 10.12 -7.39 2.16
CA ARG A 4 9.04 -7.20 3.14
C ARG A 4 9.49 -7.26 4.59
N GLY A 5 10.74 -7.65 4.88
CA GLY A 5 11.27 -7.69 6.25
C GLY A 5 11.29 -6.33 6.98
N GLN A 6 11.05 -5.23 6.26
CA GLN A 6 10.94 -3.87 6.79
C GLN A 6 9.53 -3.49 7.25
N ILE A 7 8.56 -4.40 7.08
CA ILE A 7 7.19 -4.26 7.54
C ILE A 7 6.71 -5.55 8.21
N CYS A 8 5.67 -5.42 9.02
CA CYS A 8 4.91 -6.55 9.54
C CYS A 8 3.43 -6.18 9.55
N TRP A 9 2.56 -7.20 9.54
CA TRP A 9 1.12 -7.03 9.63
C TRP A 9 0.70 -7.20 11.10
N LYS A 10 -0.11 -6.27 11.63
CA LYS A 10 -0.59 -6.31 13.01
C LYS A 10 -2.09 -5.99 13.07
N LYS A 11 -2.85 -6.72 13.90
CA LYS A 11 -4.25 -6.39 14.19
C LYS A 11 -4.32 -5.06 14.96
N GLU A 12 -5.34 -4.25 14.69
CA GLU A 12 -5.54 -2.98 15.39
C GLU A 12 -5.89 -3.22 16.87
N GLU A 13 -5.27 -2.46 17.79
CA GLU A 13 -5.58 -2.56 19.21
C GLU A 13 -6.94 -1.88 19.51
N GLY A 14 -7.95 -2.66 19.84
CA GLY A 14 -9.28 -2.15 20.23
C GLY A 14 -10.23 -3.25 20.68
N PRO A 15 -11.45 -2.95 21.15
CA PRO A 15 -12.38 -3.95 21.70
C PRO A 15 -12.89 -5.00 20.69
N PHE A 16 -12.53 -4.89 19.41
CA PHE A 16 -12.88 -5.83 18.34
C PHE A 16 -11.63 -6.51 17.74
N ARG A 17 -10.65 -6.88 18.59
CA ARG A 17 -9.34 -7.43 18.18
C ARG A 17 -9.44 -8.61 17.21
N GLU A 18 -10.43 -9.47 17.39
CA GLU A 18 -10.58 -10.69 16.59
C GLU A 18 -11.11 -10.42 15.16
N LEU A 19 -11.77 -9.29 14.92
CA LEU A 19 -12.46 -8.98 13.66
C LEU A 19 -11.88 -7.77 12.91
N GLY A 20 -10.86 -7.12 13.46
CA GLY A 20 -10.24 -5.92 12.87
C GLY A 20 -9.25 -6.25 11.74
N PRO A 21 -9.13 -5.41 10.70
CA PRO A 21 -8.14 -5.64 9.65
C PRO A 21 -6.71 -5.52 10.22
N LEU A 22 -5.82 -6.44 9.82
CA LEU A 22 -4.37 -6.24 9.87
C LEU A 22 -3.99 -4.93 9.16
N LEU A 23 -3.13 -4.16 9.82
CA LEU A 23 -2.51 -2.93 9.31
C LEU A 23 -1.02 -3.16 9.09
N VAL A 24 -0.48 -2.49 8.07
CA VAL A 24 0.97 -2.47 7.84
C VAL A 24 1.63 -1.63 8.92
N HIS A 25 2.53 -2.27 9.66
CA HIS A 25 3.39 -1.65 10.63
C HIS A 25 4.83 -1.64 10.12
N TRP A 26 5.45 -0.46 10.12
CA TRP A 26 6.82 -0.27 9.69
C TRP A 26 7.76 -0.71 10.80
N THR A 27 8.62 -1.71 10.55
CA THR A 27 9.61 -2.17 11.54
C THR A 27 10.89 -1.34 11.51
N VAL A 28 11.11 -0.62 10.40
CA VAL A 28 12.23 0.29 10.20
C VAL A 28 11.69 1.67 9.82
N GLU A 29 12.25 2.71 10.44
CA GLU A 29 11.92 4.11 10.12
C GLU A 29 12.84 4.64 9.01
N PRO A 30 12.30 5.27 7.95
CA PRO A 30 13.11 5.90 6.91
C PRO A 30 13.99 7.03 7.48
N ASP A 31 15.31 6.96 7.25
CA ASP A 31 16.25 7.97 7.74
C ASP A 31 16.13 9.28 6.93
N ILE A 32 15.72 10.36 7.60
CA ILE A 32 15.58 11.70 7.01
C ILE A 32 16.90 12.20 6.40
N LYS A 33 18.07 11.83 6.92
CA LYS A 33 19.37 12.20 6.34
C LYS A 33 19.58 11.55 4.99
N VAL A 34 19.19 10.27 4.86
CA VAL A 34 19.24 9.54 3.59
C VAL A 34 18.20 10.12 2.61
N ILE A 35 16.98 10.40 3.07
CA ILE A 35 15.96 11.09 2.25
C ILE A 35 16.47 12.43 1.74
N THR A 36 17.15 13.20 2.59
CA THR A 36 17.76 14.50 2.20
C THR A 36 18.84 14.31 1.15
N LYS A 37 19.68 13.27 1.28
CA LYS A 37 20.70 12.94 0.28
C LYS A 37 20.09 12.55 -1.06
N ILE A 38 19.07 11.68 -1.04
CA ILE A 38 18.30 11.29 -2.24
C ILE A 38 17.68 12.52 -2.89
N ALA A 39 17.01 13.38 -2.12
CA ALA A 39 16.40 14.60 -2.63
C ALA A 39 17.44 15.52 -3.28
N ARG A 40 18.59 15.74 -2.63
CA ARG A 40 19.69 16.55 -3.18
C ARG A 40 20.23 15.98 -4.48
N SER A 41 20.51 14.68 -4.53
CA SER A 41 21.05 14.03 -5.72
C SER A 41 20.05 14.02 -6.86
N THR A 42 18.77 13.79 -6.57
CA THR A 42 17.73 13.60 -7.59
C THR A 42 17.22 14.92 -8.15
N LEU A 43 17.23 15.99 -7.34
CA LEU A 43 16.79 17.33 -7.73
C LEU A 43 17.97 18.25 -8.11
N ASP A 44 19.18 17.69 -8.27
CA ASP A 44 20.42 18.43 -8.59
C ASP A 44 20.68 19.63 -7.67
N ILE A 45 20.39 19.49 -6.36
CA ILE A 45 20.51 20.58 -5.39
C ILE A 45 21.97 20.69 -4.93
N PRO A 46 22.65 21.84 -5.15
CA PRO A 46 24.03 22.02 -4.71
C PRO A 46 24.22 21.86 -3.21
N ALA A 47 25.37 21.32 -2.78
CA ALA A 47 25.66 21.05 -1.37
C ALA A 47 25.50 22.27 -0.43
N GLY A 48 25.79 23.48 -0.95
CA GLY A 48 25.64 24.73 -0.20
C GLY A 48 24.24 25.36 -0.24
N SER A 49 23.32 24.83 -1.05
CA SER A 49 21.96 25.34 -1.15
C SER A 49 21.05 24.74 -0.06
N PRO A 50 20.06 25.49 0.45
CA PRO A 50 19.12 24.97 1.44
C PRO A 50 18.28 23.84 0.84
N CYS A 51 18.13 22.76 1.61
CA CYS A 51 17.28 21.61 1.31
C CYS A 51 16.77 21.08 2.64
N GLU A 52 15.57 21.48 3.00
CA GLU A 52 14.91 21.05 4.25
C GLU A 52 13.95 19.91 3.93
N VAL A 53 14.08 18.82 4.70
CA VAL A 53 13.18 17.67 4.61
C VAL A 53 12.48 17.50 5.93
N GLU A 54 11.15 17.53 5.89
CA GLU A 54 10.30 17.40 7.09
C GLU A 54 9.21 16.36 6.85
N PHE A 55 8.92 15.54 7.86
CA PHE A 55 7.79 14.64 7.82
C PHE A 55 6.49 15.43 7.66
N LEU A 56 5.65 15.00 6.71
CA LEU A 56 4.37 15.63 6.40
C LEU A 56 3.21 14.79 6.92
N ALA A 57 3.15 13.52 6.53
CA ALA A 57 2.03 12.64 6.82
C ALA A 57 2.40 11.17 6.63
N GLN A 58 1.61 10.28 7.22
CA GLN A 58 1.67 8.85 7.00
C GLN A 58 0.28 8.33 6.68
N GLY A 59 0.20 7.48 5.65
CA GLY A 59 -0.97 6.64 5.38
C GLY A 59 -0.64 5.17 5.64
N ALA A 60 -1.54 4.27 5.25
CA ALA A 60 -1.35 2.83 5.45
C ALA A 60 -0.04 2.29 4.86
N PHE A 61 0.31 2.73 3.64
CA PHE A 61 1.45 2.17 2.90
C PHE A 61 2.53 3.18 2.54
N ASN A 62 2.37 4.46 2.89
CA ASN A 62 3.35 5.48 2.51
C ASN A 62 3.61 6.43 3.67
N LYS A 63 4.87 6.82 3.84
CA LYS A 63 5.31 7.97 4.63
C LYS A 63 5.69 9.09 3.67
N VAL A 64 5.23 10.31 3.95
CA VAL A 64 5.39 11.46 3.05
C VAL A 64 6.20 12.53 3.76
N TYR A 65 7.18 13.08 3.07
CA TYR A 65 8.05 14.14 3.56
C TYR A 65 8.01 15.30 2.57
N THR A 66 7.93 16.52 3.09
CA THR A 66 8.13 17.73 2.29
C THR A 66 9.59 17.92 1.98
N ILE A 67 9.89 18.44 0.80
CA ILE A 67 11.23 18.87 0.38
C ILE A 67 11.10 20.35 0.02
N ARG A 68 11.77 21.21 0.79
CA ARG A 68 11.85 22.66 0.52
C ARG A 68 13.24 23.04 0.06
N CYS A 69 13.35 23.58 -1.15
CA CYS A 69 14.63 24.06 -1.70
C CYS A 69 14.52 25.54 -2.06
N GLY A 70 15.15 26.40 -1.24
CA GLY A 70 15.09 27.85 -1.41
C GLY A 70 13.66 28.39 -1.37
N LEU A 71 13.39 29.46 -2.13
CA LEU A 71 12.10 30.16 -2.08
C LEU A 71 10.96 29.48 -2.87
N ASN A 72 11.26 28.56 -3.80
CA ASN A 72 10.30 28.17 -4.85
C ASN A 72 10.28 26.68 -5.22
N THR A 73 10.84 25.77 -4.42
CA THR A 73 10.73 24.33 -4.70
C THR A 73 10.01 23.63 -3.56
N ASP A 74 8.70 23.43 -3.73
CA ASP A 74 7.86 22.64 -2.85
C ASP A 74 7.58 21.29 -3.54
N CYS A 75 8.44 20.30 -3.28
CA CYS A 75 8.19 18.92 -3.69
C CYS A 75 7.81 18.08 -2.47
N VAL A 76 7.28 16.89 -2.71
CA VAL A 76 7.16 15.87 -1.68
C VAL A 76 7.84 14.59 -2.14
N ILE A 77 8.50 13.92 -1.21
CA ILE A 77 8.96 12.55 -1.40
C ILE A 77 8.06 11.61 -0.63
N ARG A 78 7.62 10.56 -1.30
CA ARG A 78 6.79 9.50 -0.74
C ARG A 78 7.66 8.27 -0.63
N VAL A 79 7.82 7.77 0.58
CA VAL A 79 8.49 6.52 0.89
C VAL A 79 7.42 5.45 1.02
N THR A 80 7.55 4.38 0.26
CA THR A 80 6.52 3.35 0.08
C THR A 80 6.92 2.08 0.82
N ALA A 81 5.99 1.54 1.60
CA ALA A 81 6.13 0.22 2.21
C ALA A 81 6.22 -0.84 1.10
N PRO A 82 7.15 -1.81 1.20
CA PRO A 82 7.39 -2.81 0.16
C PRO A 82 6.31 -3.91 0.14
N VAL A 83 5.02 -3.57 0.21
CA VAL A 83 3.91 -4.54 0.25
C VAL A 83 3.81 -5.38 -1.02
N GLN A 84 4.08 -4.77 -2.17
CA GLN A 84 4.21 -5.44 -3.46
C GLN A 84 5.44 -4.85 -4.16
N PRO A 85 6.64 -5.36 -3.84
CA PRO A 85 7.89 -4.72 -4.20
C PRO A 85 7.98 -4.43 -5.70
N GLN A 86 8.51 -3.26 -6.05
CA GLN A 86 8.61 -2.68 -7.39
C GLN A 86 7.26 -2.34 -8.03
N LEU A 87 6.35 -3.30 -8.12
CA LEU A 87 5.10 -3.17 -8.86
C LEU A 87 4.20 -2.08 -8.28
N LYS A 88 4.15 -1.91 -6.94
CA LYS A 88 3.33 -0.86 -6.34
C LYS A 88 3.78 0.54 -6.77
N THR A 89 5.06 0.87 -6.59
CA THR A 89 5.56 2.22 -6.92
C THR A 89 5.50 2.47 -8.42
N LEU A 90 5.84 1.47 -9.25
CA LEU A 90 5.74 1.60 -10.71
C LEU A 90 4.30 1.84 -11.17
N SER A 91 3.33 1.12 -10.59
CA SER A 91 1.91 1.27 -10.91
C SER A 91 1.37 2.64 -10.51
N GLU A 92 1.77 3.10 -9.33
CA GLU A 92 1.36 4.39 -8.79
C GLU A 92 1.88 5.55 -9.64
N CYS A 93 3.18 5.56 -9.98
CA CYS A 93 3.78 6.55 -10.86
C CYS A 93 3.06 6.59 -12.23
N ALA A 94 2.81 5.43 -12.82
CA ALA A 94 2.16 5.33 -14.11
C ALA A 94 0.70 5.79 -14.08
N THR A 95 -0.04 5.46 -13.02
CA THR A 95 -1.44 5.86 -12.85
C THR A 95 -1.57 7.38 -12.74
N ILE A 96 -0.69 8.02 -11.96
CA ILE A 96 -0.67 9.49 -11.80
C ILE A 96 -0.44 10.17 -13.16
N GLU A 97 0.58 9.75 -13.90
CA GLU A 97 0.89 10.31 -15.21
C GLU A 97 -0.20 9.99 -16.27
N TYR A 98 -0.82 8.81 -16.19
CA TYR A 98 -1.94 8.45 -17.06
C TYR A 98 -3.14 9.39 -16.83
N VAL A 99 -3.52 9.63 -15.57
CA VAL A 99 -4.61 10.56 -15.22
C VAL A 99 -4.30 11.97 -15.72
N ARG A 100 -3.07 12.46 -15.53
CA ARG A 100 -2.65 13.78 -16.04
C ARG A 100 -2.72 13.90 -17.56
N HIS A 101 -2.45 12.83 -18.29
CA HIS A 101 -2.45 12.84 -19.75
C HIS A 101 -3.84 12.71 -20.37
N HIS A 102 -4.81 12.12 -19.67
CA HIS A 102 -6.11 11.72 -20.23
C HIS A 102 -7.31 12.40 -19.58
N THR A 103 -7.10 13.23 -18.54
CA THR A 103 -8.17 13.93 -17.82
C THR A 103 -7.75 15.36 -17.46
N ASP A 104 -8.72 16.18 -17.07
CA ASP A 104 -8.49 17.53 -16.55
C ASP A 104 -8.24 17.55 -15.03
N ILE A 105 -8.05 16.37 -14.42
CA ILE A 105 -7.83 16.25 -12.99
C ILE A 105 -6.43 16.82 -12.65
N PRO A 106 -6.33 17.76 -11.70
CA PRO A 106 -5.05 18.34 -11.28
C PRO A 106 -4.29 17.37 -10.35
N ALA A 107 -3.88 16.22 -10.88
CA ALA A 107 -3.01 15.27 -10.18
C ALA A 107 -1.57 15.82 -10.09
N PRO A 108 -0.77 15.48 -9.05
CA PRO A 108 0.64 15.89 -8.97
C PRO A 108 1.44 15.36 -10.16
N ARG A 109 2.43 16.09 -10.66
CA ARG A 109 3.40 15.52 -11.61
C ARG A 109 4.46 14.71 -10.87
N VAL A 110 4.69 13.47 -11.32
CA VAL A 110 5.85 12.69 -10.91
C VAL A 110 7.04 13.19 -11.71
N LEU A 111 8.14 13.55 -11.05
CA LEU A 111 9.29 14.09 -11.77
C LEU A 111 9.98 12.94 -12.55
N PRO A 112 10.20 13.05 -13.88
CA PRO A 112 10.76 11.96 -14.68
C PRO A 112 12.12 11.49 -14.15
N GLY A 113 12.26 10.20 -13.89
CA GLY A 113 13.48 9.61 -13.33
C GLY A 113 13.67 9.82 -11.82
N HIS A 114 12.73 10.46 -11.13
CA HIS A 114 12.85 10.77 -9.70
C HIS A 114 12.03 9.79 -8.85
N TYR A 115 12.24 8.50 -9.06
CA TYR A 115 11.70 7.44 -8.23
C TYR A 115 12.67 6.26 -8.16
N GLY A 116 12.65 5.56 -7.03
CA GLY A 116 13.36 4.29 -6.83
C GLY A 116 12.34 3.19 -6.52
N SER A 117 12.16 2.24 -7.44
CA SER A 117 11.21 1.14 -7.29
C SER A 117 11.81 -0.11 -6.62
N THR A 118 13.10 -0.14 -6.33
CA THR A 118 13.75 -1.24 -5.61
C THR A 118 14.08 -0.85 -4.18
N CYS A 119 13.96 -1.78 -3.24
CA CYS A 119 14.47 -1.64 -1.87
C CYS A 119 16.00 -1.78 -1.78
N ASP A 120 16.66 -2.22 -2.85
CA ASP A 120 18.12 -2.27 -2.96
C ASP A 120 18.70 -0.88 -3.23
N ASN A 121 18.55 -0.01 -2.24
CA ASN A 121 19.09 1.34 -2.24
C ASN A 121 19.40 1.77 -0.81
N GLU A 122 20.11 2.89 -0.64
CA GLU A 122 20.56 3.37 0.67
C GLU A 122 19.44 3.68 1.67
N LEU A 123 18.22 3.94 1.20
CA LEU A 123 17.05 4.16 2.06
C LEU A 123 16.45 2.84 2.56
N GLY A 124 16.70 1.73 1.86
CA GLY A 124 16.04 0.45 2.10
C GLY A 124 14.60 0.37 1.58
N PHE A 125 13.97 1.50 1.25
CA PHE A 125 12.58 1.58 0.82
C PHE A 125 12.45 2.06 -0.61
N GLU A 126 11.29 1.74 -1.21
CA GLU A 126 10.87 2.38 -2.45
C GLU A 126 10.48 3.84 -2.20
N TRP A 127 10.67 4.68 -3.20
CA TRP A 127 10.33 6.09 -3.09
C TRP A 127 9.99 6.73 -4.42
N MET A 128 9.25 7.84 -4.38
CA MET A 128 8.98 8.71 -5.53
C MET A 128 8.97 10.18 -5.09
N ILE A 129 9.52 11.07 -5.92
CA ILE A 129 9.42 12.53 -5.75
C ILE A 129 8.40 13.09 -6.74
N GLN A 130 7.50 13.91 -6.23
CA GLN A 130 6.45 14.56 -7.03
C GLN A 130 6.23 16.01 -6.59
N GLU A 131 5.52 16.76 -7.42
CA GLU A 131 5.07 18.12 -7.07
C GLU A 131 4.21 18.13 -5.80
N CYS A 132 4.41 19.14 -4.96
CA CYS A 132 3.48 19.44 -3.89
C CYS A 132 2.27 20.22 -4.45
N VAL A 133 1.10 19.57 -4.50
CA VAL A 133 -0.14 20.24 -4.93
C VAL A 133 -0.64 21.14 -3.82
N ARG A 134 -0.68 22.45 -4.08
CA ARG A 134 -1.18 23.44 -3.13
C ARG A 134 -2.68 23.31 -2.96
N GLY A 135 -3.13 23.20 -1.71
CA GLY A 135 -4.55 23.12 -1.38
C GLY A 135 -4.75 22.79 0.10
N THR A 136 -6.01 22.67 0.49
CA THR A 136 -6.43 22.21 1.82
C THR A 136 -7.35 21.00 1.67
N ASN A 137 -7.44 20.18 2.72
CA ASN A 137 -8.34 19.04 2.70
C ASN A 137 -9.80 19.52 2.65
N LEU A 138 -10.58 18.96 1.73
CA LEU A 138 -11.99 19.35 1.58
C LEU A 138 -12.80 19.05 2.84
N GLY A 139 -12.50 17.96 3.56
CA GLY A 139 -13.17 17.61 4.81
C GLY A 139 -13.08 18.73 5.86
N ASP A 140 -11.90 19.37 5.96
CA ASP A 140 -11.68 20.48 6.88
C ASP A 140 -12.48 21.73 6.46
N GLN A 141 -12.62 21.97 5.16
CA GLN A 141 -13.30 23.17 4.63
C GLN A 141 -14.81 22.98 4.43
N TRP A 142 -15.30 21.75 4.39
CA TRP A 142 -16.67 21.43 3.97
C TRP A 142 -17.75 22.16 4.79
N ARG A 143 -17.52 22.33 6.10
CA ARG A 143 -18.48 23.04 6.97
C ARG A 143 -18.41 24.56 6.85
N HIS A 144 -17.33 25.10 6.27
CA HIS A 144 -17.06 26.53 6.19
C HIS A 144 -17.40 27.15 4.84
N ILE A 145 -17.53 26.34 3.78
CA ILE A 145 -17.93 26.81 2.45
C ILE A 145 -19.47 26.88 2.31
N THR A 146 -19.91 27.81 1.47
CA THR A 146 -21.33 28.04 1.15
C THR A 146 -21.95 26.87 0.39
N TRP A 147 -23.28 26.82 0.33
CA TRP A 147 -23.98 25.81 -0.48
C TRP A 147 -23.67 26.02 -1.98
N LEU A 148 -23.60 27.25 -2.47
CA LEU A 148 -23.21 27.47 -3.87
C LEU A 148 -21.81 26.89 -4.19
N GLU A 149 -20.83 27.08 -3.32
CA GLU A 149 -19.48 26.53 -3.51
C GLU A 149 -19.45 24.99 -3.48
N LYS A 150 -20.20 24.37 -2.55
CA LYS A 150 -20.37 22.91 -2.50
C LYS A 150 -21.00 22.37 -3.78
N GLU A 151 -22.05 23.02 -4.29
CA GLU A 151 -22.71 22.63 -5.53
C GLU A 151 -21.74 22.68 -6.70
N LEU A 152 -20.97 23.78 -6.84
CA LEU A 152 -19.95 23.93 -7.87
C LEU A 152 -18.84 22.88 -7.74
N LEU A 153 -18.40 22.59 -6.52
CA LEU A 153 -17.37 21.57 -6.26
C LEU A 153 -17.86 20.18 -6.64
N VAL A 154 -19.07 19.79 -6.20
CA VAL A 154 -19.65 18.48 -6.51
C VAL A 154 -19.82 18.33 -8.02
N ARG A 155 -20.29 19.36 -8.72
CA ARG A 155 -20.34 19.35 -10.20
C ARG A 155 -18.97 19.09 -10.81
N LYS A 156 -17.92 19.74 -10.32
CA LYS A 156 -16.55 19.54 -10.81
C LYS A 156 -16.04 18.13 -10.54
N VAL A 157 -16.31 17.57 -9.36
CA VAL A 157 -15.99 16.17 -9.03
C VAL A 157 -16.72 15.20 -9.96
N ILE A 158 -18.00 15.44 -10.26
CA ILE A 158 -18.77 14.61 -11.20
C ILE A 158 -18.15 14.63 -12.60
N VAL A 159 -17.70 15.79 -13.08
CA VAL A 159 -16.99 15.90 -14.36
C VAL A 159 -15.71 15.04 -14.35
N TYR A 160 -14.91 15.13 -13.30
CA TYR A 160 -13.71 14.30 -13.14
C TYR A 160 -14.01 12.81 -13.07
N MET A 161 -15.05 12.40 -12.31
CA MET A 161 -15.50 11.02 -12.28
C MET A 161 -15.91 10.55 -13.68
N ALA A 162 -16.71 11.34 -14.41
CA ALA A 162 -17.12 11.00 -15.76
C ALA A 162 -15.92 10.80 -16.71
N GLN A 163 -14.89 11.65 -16.61
CA GLN A 163 -13.64 11.50 -17.38
C GLN A 163 -12.89 10.21 -17.03
N LEU A 164 -12.82 9.84 -15.75
CA LEU A 164 -12.23 8.55 -15.32
C LEU A 164 -13.05 7.35 -15.82
N PHE A 165 -14.38 7.40 -15.73
CA PHE A 165 -15.28 6.33 -16.22
C PHE A 165 -15.25 6.16 -17.76
N GLN A 166 -14.81 7.18 -18.49
CA GLN A 166 -14.59 7.11 -19.93
C GLN A 166 -13.28 6.41 -20.30
N GLN A 167 -12.33 6.29 -19.38
CA GLN A 167 -11.12 5.51 -19.61
C GLN A 167 -11.48 4.03 -19.58
N ARG A 168 -11.46 3.37 -20.74
CA ARG A 168 -11.85 1.97 -20.90
C ARG A 168 -10.64 1.12 -21.27
N PHE A 169 -10.52 0.00 -20.57
CA PHE A 169 -9.44 -0.96 -20.72
C PHE A 169 -9.98 -2.30 -21.18
N LEU A 170 -9.19 -3.03 -21.98
CA LEU A 170 -9.56 -4.35 -22.50
C LEU A 170 -9.35 -5.47 -21.47
N ARG A 171 -8.67 -5.18 -20.36
CA ARG A 171 -8.27 -6.11 -19.31
C ARG A 171 -8.41 -5.45 -17.93
N LEU A 172 -8.49 -6.28 -16.89
CA LEU A 172 -8.52 -5.84 -15.49
C LEU A 172 -7.10 -5.99 -14.93
N GLY A 173 -6.37 -4.88 -14.88
CA GLY A 173 -4.96 -4.83 -14.47
C GLY A 173 -4.62 -3.51 -13.82
N SER A 174 -3.41 -3.40 -13.26
CA SER A 174 -2.84 -2.11 -12.89
C SER A 174 -2.13 -1.45 -14.07
N LEU A 175 -2.10 -0.12 -14.09
CA LEU A 175 -1.41 0.67 -15.12
C LEU A 175 0.07 0.74 -14.83
N TYR A 176 0.90 0.60 -15.85
CA TYR A 176 2.35 0.75 -15.73
C TYR A 176 2.92 1.52 -16.90
N ALA A 177 4.06 2.18 -16.69
CA ALA A 177 4.86 2.69 -17.79
C ALA A 177 5.48 1.50 -18.52
N THR A 178 5.24 1.38 -19.84
CA THR A 178 5.69 0.25 -20.65
C THR A 178 7.20 0.04 -20.56
N GLN A 179 7.96 1.13 -20.61
CA GLN A 179 9.43 1.08 -20.52
C GLN A 179 9.91 0.61 -19.14
N ALA A 180 9.22 1.00 -18.06
CA ALA A 180 9.62 0.62 -16.71
C ALA A 180 9.39 -0.87 -16.45
N LEU A 181 8.28 -1.45 -16.94
CA LEU A 181 8.07 -2.90 -16.86
C LEU A 181 9.07 -3.69 -17.69
N GLN A 182 9.44 -3.20 -18.87
CA GLN A 182 10.42 -3.87 -19.75
C GLN A 182 11.83 -3.93 -19.14
N GLN A 183 12.13 -3.10 -18.14
CA GLN A 183 13.40 -3.11 -17.42
C GLN A 183 13.42 -4.11 -16.26
N LEU A 184 12.26 -4.65 -15.86
CA LEU A 184 12.21 -5.67 -14.83
C LEU A 184 12.77 -7.00 -15.35
N PRO A 185 13.49 -7.77 -14.53
CA PRO A 185 13.93 -9.11 -14.89
C PRO A 185 12.73 -9.98 -15.29
N THR A 186 12.86 -10.77 -16.36
CA THR A 186 11.79 -11.69 -16.82
C THR A 186 11.33 -12.67 -15.74
N ALA A 187 12.20 -13.02 -14.79
CA ALA A 187 11.88 -13.87 -13.64
C ALA A 187 10.94 -13.20 -12.64
N ASP A 188 10.93 -11.87 -12.56
CA ASP A 188 10.04 -11.07 -11.70
C ASP A 188 8.71 -10.72 -12.41
N LEU A 189 8.53 -11.18 -13.65
CA LEU A 189 7.39 -10.92 -14.52
C LEU A 189 6.60 -12.22 -14.80
N THR A 190 6.37 -13.06 -13.80
CA THR A 190 5.75 -14.38 -13.95
C THR A 190 4.40 -14.36 -14.68
N HIS A 191 3.69 -13.21 -14.71
CA HIS A 191 2.43 -13.06 -15.46
C HIS A 191 2.28 -11.75 -16.26
N ALA A 192 3.37 -11.05 -16.61
CA ALA A 192 3.27 -9.80 -17.35
C ALA A 192 2.88 -10.02 -18.83
N CYS A 193 1.59 -10.18 -19.08
CA CYS A 193 1.05 -10.08 -20.42
C CYS A 193 1.02 -8.58 -20.80
N LEU A 194 2.10 -8.10 -21.42
CA LEU A 194 2.15 -6.79 -22.07
C LEU A 194 1.04 -6.72 -23.13
N LEU A 195 -0.16 -6.27 -22.76
CA LEU A 195 -1.30 -6.20 -23.66
C LEU A 195 -1.79 -4.76 -23.81
N GLY A 196 -1.82 -4.31 -25.07
CA GLY A 196 -2.63 -3.18 -25.52
C GLY A 196 -1.86 -1.94 -25.92
N ALA A 197 -0.94 -2.03 -26.89
CA ALA A 197 -0.51 -0.86 -27.63
C ALA A 197 -1.60 -0.44 -28.62
N GLU A 198 -2.71 0.13 -28.14
CA GLU A 198 -3.82 0.49 -29.03
C GLU A 198 -4.27 1.94 -28.81
N HIS A 199 -4.05 2.74 -29.86
CA HIS A 199 -4.77 3.95 -30.26
C HIS A 199 -4.39 5.27 -29.56
N SER A 200 -3.10 5.59 -29.55
CA SER A 200 -2.55 6.95 -29.69
C SER A 200 -1.03 6.85 -29.79
N SER A 201 -0.35 7.79 -30.45
CA SER A 201 1.12 7.87 -30.38
C SER A 201 1.63 8.04 -28.93
N LYS A 202 0.77 8.46 -28.00
CA LYS A 202 1.00 8.49 -26.54
C LYS A 202 0.61 7.19 -25.81
N ALA A 203 -0.22 6.31 -26.40
CA ALA A 203 -0.66 5.06 -25.79
C ALA A 203 0.45 4.00 -25.68
N LYS A 204 1.58 4.17 -26.39
CA LYS A 204 2.76 3.31 -26.23
C LYS A 204 3.46 3.50 -24.87
N ALA A 205 3.16 4.59 -24.14
CA ALA A 205 3.78 4.88 -22.85
C ALA A 205 3.23 4.02 -21.71
N PHE A 206 1.99 3.52 -21.82
CA PHE A 206 1.32 2.80 -20.74
C PHE A 206 0.84 1.42 -21.17
N CYS A 207 0.84 0.48 -20.23
CA CYS A 207 0.31 -0.87 -20.43
C CYS A 207 -0.36 -1.38 -19.14
N LEU A 208 -1.10 -2.48 -19.25
CA LEU A 208 -1.70 -3.15 -18.10
C LEU A 208 -0.88 -4.40 -17.76
N SER A 209 -0.67 -4.62 -16.47
CA SER A 209 -0.03 -5.84 -15.96
C SER A 209 -0.73 -6.30 -14.68
N GLU A 210 -0.05 -7.13 -13.90
CA GLU A 210 -0.45 -7.63 -12.58
C GLU A 210 -1.14 -6.55 -11.73
N VAL A 211 -2.18 -6.96 -11.02
CA VAL A 211 -2.97 -6.06 -10.19
C VAL A 211 -2.24 -5.80 -8.89
N VAL A 212 -2.04 -4.51 -8.57
CA VAL A 212 -1.65 -4.04 -7.25
C VAL A 212 -2.92 -3.73 -6.48
N SER A 213 -3.37 -4.66 -5.66
CA SER A 213 -4.59 -4.51 -4.85
C SER A 213 -4.41 -5.17 -3.49
N ILE A 214 -4.97 -4.55 -2.45
CA ILE A 214 -4.79 -4.97 -1.05
C ILE A 214 -5.02 -6.47 -0.87
N PRO A 215 -6.14 -7.08 -1.32
CA PRO A 215 -6.39 -8.50 -1.12
C PRO A 215 -5.30 -9.43 -1.67
N LEU A 216 -4.52 -9.00 -2.67
CA LEU A 216 -3.49 -9.82 -3.30
C LEU A 216 -2.15 -9.80 -2.55
N PHE A 217 -1.84 -8.75 -1.81
CA PHE A 217 -0.56 -8.61 -1.11
C PHE A 217 -0.71 -8.54 0.42
N TYR A 218 -1.95 -8.61 0.90
CA TYR A 218 -2.28 -8.64 2.32
C TYR A 218 -1.63 -9.83 3.02
N ASN A 219 -1.19 -9.66 4.26
CA ASN A 219 -0.55 -10.71 5.06
C ASN A 219 0.53 -11.50 4.28
N ASP A 220 0.35 -12.80 4.17
CA ASP A 220 1.15 -13.76 3.45
C ASP A 220 0.62 -14.02 2.03
N HIS A 221 -0.49 -13.40 1.59
CA HIS A 221 -1.15 -13.70 0.30
C HIS A 221 -0.23 -13.52 -0.93
N TRP A 222 0.86 -12.78 -0.76
CA TRP A 222 1.94 -12.68 -1.75
C TRP A 222 2.60 -14.04 -2.07
N THR A 223 2.65 -14.99 -1.14
CA THR A 223 3.23 -16.33 -1.31
C THR A 223 2.31 -17.28 -2.06
N LEU A 224 1.02 -16.95 -2.15
CA LEU A 224 0.02 -17.78 -2.82
C LEU A 224 0.26 -17.83 -4.32
N ASP A 225 0.19 -19.05 -4.87
CA ASP A 225 0.21 -19.33 -6.30
C ASP A 225 -1.18 -19.03 -6.91
N ILE A 226 -1.46 -17.74 -7.08
CA ILE A 226 -2.68 -17.24 -7.70
C ILE A 226 -2.34 -16.36 -8.89
N GLU A 227 -3.11 -16.46 -9.96
CA GLU A 227 -3.03 -15.50 -11.06
C GLU A 227 -3.27 -14.08 -10.52
N ARG A 228 -2.36 -13.14 -10.80
CA ARG A 228 -2.44 -11.75 -10.33
C ARG A 228 -2.95 -10.78 -11.39
N GLY A 229 -3.34 -11.29 -12.56
CA GLY A 229 -3.78 -10.50 -13.71
C GLY A 229 -2.64 -10.17 -14.70
N PRO A 230 -2.89 -9.33 -15.71
CA PRO A 230 -4.15 -8.63 -15.97
C PRO A 230 -5.22 -9.60 -16.49
N TYR A 231 -6.40 -9.59 -15.87
CA TYR A 231 -7.46 -10.55 -16.18
C TYR A 231 -8.20 -10.19 -17.46
N LYS A 232 -8.59 -11.19 -18.25
CA LYS A 232 -9.41 -10.99 -19.45
C LYS A 232 -10.84 -10.65 -19.10
N HIS A 233 -11.36 -11.33 -18.09
CA HIS A 233 -12.77 -11.37 -17.76
C HIS A 233 -12.96 -11.20 -16.25
N SER A 234 -14.08 -10.62 -15.84
CA SER A 234 -14.44 -10.49 -14.42
C SER A 234 -14.50 -11.86 -13.71
N ARG A 235 -14.82 -12.94 -14.43
CA ARG A 235 -14.79 -14.32 -13.91
C ARG A 235 -13.41 -14.71 -13.38
N GLU A 236 -12.34 -14.39 -14.11
CA GLU A 236 -10.97 -14.74 -13.73
C GLU A 236 -10.54 -13.91 -12.51
N TRP A 237 -10.86 -12.62 -12.51
CA TRP A 237 -10.61 -11.74 -11.35
C TRP A 237 -11.36 -12.21 -10.10
N LEU A 238 -12.65 -12.51 -10.21
CA LEU A 238 -13.46 -13.04 -9.10
C LEU A 238 -12.94 -14.39 -8.61
N ALA A 239 -12.52 -15.28 -9.51
CA ALA A 239 -11.93 -16.56 -9.12
C ALA A 239 -10.64 -16.37 -8.30
N ALA A 240 -9.77 -15.42 -8.68
CA ALA A 240 -8.58 -15.10 -7.90
C ALA A 240 -8.93 -14.55 -6.50
N GLN A 241 -9.92 -13.66 -6.41
CA GLN A 241 -10.42 -13.14 -5.12
C GLN A 241 -11.03 -14.25 -4.24
N LEU A 242 -11.78 -15.19 -4.83
CA LEU A 242 -12.37 -16.30 -4.10
C LEU A 242 -11.31 -17.27 -3.56
N ARG A 243 -10.23 -17.52 -4.30
CA ARG A 243 -9.12 -18.36 -3.79
C ARG A 243 -8.45 -17.75 -2.56
N ILE A 244 -8.27 -16.43 -2.56
CA ILE A 244 -7.77 -15.70 -1.39
C ILE A 244 -8.73 -15.87 -0.21
N ALA A 245 -10.03 -15.62 -0.42
CA ALA A 245 -11.01 -15.75 0.65
C ALA A 245 -11.12 -17.18 1.20
N LEU A 246 -10.92 -18.21 0.38
CA LEU A 246 -10.86 -19.61 0.83
C LEU A 246 -9.61 -19.88 1.65
N HIS A 247 -8.44 -19.41 1.19
CA HIS A 247 -7.19 -19.51 1.95
C HIS A 247 -7.31 -18.83 3.32
N ASP A 248 -7.88 -17.62 3.37
CA ASP A 248 -8.07 -16.88 4.62
C ASP A 248 -9.00 -17.63 5.57
N ALA A 249 -10.02 -18.32 5.05
CA ALA A 249 -10.94 -19.13 5.85
C ALA A 249 -10.29 -20.42 6.39
N GLU A 250 -9.47 -21.09 5.59
CA GLU A 250 -8.70 -22.28 6.00
C GLU A 250 -7.66 -21.91 7.07
N TYR A 251 -6.95 -20.79 6.89
CA TYR A 251 -5.98 -20.30 7.88
C TYR A 251 -6.63 -19.99 9.24
N LEU A 252 -7.82 -19.40 9.23
CA LEU A 252 -8.55 -19.09 10.47
C LEU A 252 -9.07 -20.34 11.19
N SER A 253 -9.45 -21.40 10.47
CA SER A 253 -9.87 -22.65 11.12
C SER A 253 -8.72 -23.38 11.78
N ASP A 254 -7.51 -23.31 11.20
CA ASP A 254 -6.33 -23.97 11.75
C ASP A 254 -5.82 -23.23 13.01
N ASP A 255 -5.89 -21.89 13.04
CA ASP A 255 -5.54 -21.08 14.22
C ASP A 255 -6.46 -21.36 15.44
N GLU A 256 -7.75 -21.68 15.21
CA GLU A 256 -8.71 -22.00 16.29
C GLU A 256 -8.48 -23.39 16.90
N GLU A 257 -7.96 -24.37 16.14
CA GLU A 257 -7.66 -25.72 16.65
C GLU A 257 -6.39 -25.75 17.52
N GLU A 258 -5.39 -24.89 17.27
CA GLU A 258 -4.15 -24.82 18.08
C GLU A 258 -4.36 -24.20 19.48
N ASP A 259 -5.36 -23.33 19.65
CA ASP A 259 -5.69 -22.71 20.94
C ASP A 259 -6.50 -23.62 21.89
N GLU A 260 -7.12 -24.71 21.38
CA GLU A 260 -7.89 -25.67 22.20
C GLU A 260 -7.02 -26.76 22.87
N ASP A 261 -5.75 -26.90 22.48
CA ASP A 261 -4.87 -28.00 22.95
C ASP A 261 -3.97 -27.64 24.17
N ASP A 262 -4.03 -26.41 24.72
CA ASP A 262 -3.21 -25.99 25.89
C ASP A 262 -3.94 -26.05 27.26
N ASP A 263 -5.15 -26.64 27.33
CA ASP A 263 -5.89 -26.83 28.58
C ASP A 263 -6.00 -28.32 28.96
N GLY A 264 -4.89 -28.97 29.31
CA GLY A 264 -4.99 -30.34 29.80
C GLY A 264 -3.73 -31.10 30.21
N ASN A 265 -2.98 -30.64 31.23
CA ASN A 265 -2.26 -31.61 32.09
C ASN A 265 -1.88 -31.07 33.50
N GLU A 266 -2.82 -31.03 34.44
CA GLU A 266 -2.50 -31.16 35.87
C GLU A 266 -2.92 -32.56 36.34
N ASP A 267 -2.01 -33.54 36.20
CA ASP A 267 -2.19 -34.87 36.77
C ASP A 267 -1.88 -34.87 38.27
N SER A 268 -2.96 -34.97 39.03
CA SER A 268 -3.11 -35.58 40.35
C SER A 268 -1.97 -36.52 40.82
N THR A 269 -1.22 -36.08 41.84
CA THR A 269 -0.60 -37.01 42.80
C THR A 269 -1.26 -36.89 44.17
N SER A 270 -2.06 -37.92 44.46
CA SER A 270 -2.72 -38.22 45.72
C SER A 270 -1.74 -38.45 46.87
N ASN A 271 -2.02 -37.86 48.04
CA ASN A 271 -1.62 -38.42 49.33
C ASN A 271 -2.70 -38.10 50.39
N PRO A 272 -3.32 -39.08 51.05
CA PRO A 272 -4.30 -38.83 52.11
C PRO A 272 -3.63 -38.81 53.49
N PRO A 273 -4.13 -38.03 54.47
CA PRO A 273 -3.94 -38.34 55.87
C PRO A 273 -5.16 -39.11 56.42
N SER A 274 -4.88 -40.24 57.05
CA SER A 274 -5.84 -41.05 57.81
C SER A 274 -6.28 -40.37 59.13
N PRO A 275 -7.42 -40.80 59.73
CA PRO A 275 -8.23 -39.99 60.63
C PRO A 275 -8.05 -40.35 62.12
N THR A 276 -8.45 -39.45 63.02
CA THR A 276 -8.95 -39.82 64.36
C THR A 276 -10.00 -38.82 64.86
N HIS A 277 -11.16 -39.39 65.19
CA HIS A 277 -12.29 -38.93 66.02
C HIS A 277 -11.93 -37.96 67.15
N GLY A 278 -12.73 -36.94 67.48
CA GLY A 278 -14.07 -36.96 68.12
C GLY A 278 -13.98 -35.96 69.30
N ASP A 279 -14.99 -35.29 69.85
CA ASP A 279 -16.44 -35.30 69.73
C ASP A 279 -16.95 -33.95 70.30
N ASN A 280 -18.22 -33.66 69.99
CA ASN A 280 -19.23 -32.96 70.80
C ASN A 280 -19.23 -31.44 71.00
N GLU A 281 -20.31 -30.87 70.47
CA GLU A 281 -21.10 -29.76 71.02
C GLU A 281 -21.41 -29.93 72.52
N SER A 282 -21.41 -28.82 73.27
CA SER A 282 -22.47 -28.40 74.22
C SER A 282 -22.14 -27.01 74.77
N ASP A 283 -23.13 -26.09 74.63
CA ASP A 283 -23.32 -24.76 75.26
C ASP A 283 -22.37 -23.59 74.94
#